data_AF-A0A661ZTE1-F1
#
_entry.id   AF-A0A661ZTE1-F1
#
_cell.length_a   1.000
_cell.length_b   1.000
_cell.length_c   1.000
_cell.angle_alpha   90.00
_cell.angle_beta   90.00
_cell.angle_gamma   90.00
#
_symmetry.space_group_name_H-M   'P 1'
#
loop_
_entity.id
_entity.type
_entity.pdbx_description
1 polymer ?
#
loop_
_entity_poly.entity_id
_entity_poly.type
_entity_poly.pdbx_seq_one_letter_code
_entity_poly.pdbx_strand_id
1 'polypeptide(L)' 'ESPLWTETITNLDELEYMVFPRIIGHAEIGWTPADQRNWDEYEERLRKHTKRLEAMGINYYRWYDIQKKNETK' A
#
# COMPACT_ATOMS: atom_id res chain seq x y z
N GLU A 1 14.31 -4.88 4.36
CA GLU A 1 13.37 -5.74 5.11
C GLU A 1 12.16 -4.92 5.54
N SER A 2 10.97 -5.50 5.63
CA SER A 2 9.73 -4.86 6.11
C SER A 2 9.13 -5.71 7.24
N PRO A 3 9.58 -5.55 8.50
CA PRO A 3 9.08 -6.34 9.61
C PRO A 3 7.61 -5.98 9.90
N LEU A 4 6.82 -7.00 10.23
CA LEU A 4 5.45 -6.85 10.71
C LEU A 4 5.37 -7.33 12.16
N TRP A 5 5.12 -6.39 13.05
CA TRP A 5 4.88 -6.63 14.48
C TRP A 5 3.43 -7.10 14.68
N THR A 6 3.23 -8.17 15.46
CA THR A 6 1.94 -8.89 15.55
C THR A 6 1.24 -8.75 16.89
N GLU A 7 1.68 -7.84 17.77
CA GLU A 7 1.07 -7.62 19.09
C GLU A 7 -0.42 -7.23 18.99
N THR A 8 -0.81 -6.57 17.90
CA THR A 8 -2.18 -6.11 17.65
C THR A 8 -2.86 -6.82 16.47
N ILE A 9 -2.28 -7.92 15.97
CA ILE A 9 -2.77 -8.64 14.79
C ILE A 9 -3.25 -10.01 15.21
N THR A 10 -4.53 -10.28 15.00
CA THR A 10 -5.21 -11.49 15.47
C THR A 10 -5.72 -12.38 14.33
N ASN A 11 -5.80 -11.84 13.11
CA ASN A 11 -6.31 -12.54 11.94
C ASN A 11 -5.65 -12.04 10.64
N LEU A 12 -5.92 -12.73 9.53
CA LEU A 12 -5.36 -12.40 8.23
C LEU A 12 -5.87 -11.06 7.69
N ASP A 13 -7.13 -10.70 7.93
CA ASP A 13 -7.68 -9.44 7.43
C ASP A 13 -6.98 -8.23 8.06
N GLU A 14 -6.66 -8.30 9.36
CA GLU A 14 -5.87 -7.30 10.07
C GLU A 14 -4.42 -7.26 9.57
N LEU A 15 -3.83 -8.43 9.31
CA LEU A 15 -2.49 -8.54 8.74
C LEU A 15 -2.45 -7.85 7.38
N GLU A 16 -3.36 -8.20 6.48
CA GLU A 16 -3.46 -7.64 5.13
C GLU A 16 -3.66 -6.12 5.18
N TYR A 17 -4.56 -5.64 6.06
CA TYR A 17 -4.79 -4.22 6.27
C TYR A 17 -3.53 -3.45 6.70
N MET A 18 -2.70 -4.07 7.53
CA MET A 18 -1.44 -3.47 7.98
C MET A 18 -0.35 -3.56 6.90
N VAL A 19 -0.26 -4.67 6.17
CA VAL A 19 0.79 -4.90 5.18
C VAL A 19 0.54 -4.09 3.90
N PHE A 20 -0.69 -4.09 3.40
CA PHE A 20 -1.06 -3.42 2.16
C PHE A 20 -1.62 -2.01 2.42
N PRO A 21 -1.18 -1.01 1.63
CA PRO A 21 -0.38 -1.11 0.40
C PRO A 21 1.14 -1.06 0.61
N ARG A 22 1.63 -0.80 1.83
CA ARG A 22 3.00 -0.33 2.11
C ARG A 22 4.09 -1.31 1.62
N ILE A 23 3.81 -2.60 1.68
CA ILE A 23 4.74 -3.64 1.22
C ILE A 23 5.11 -3.51 -0.27
N ILE A 24 4.22 -2.96 -1.10
CA ILE A 24 4.46 -2.74 -2.53
C ILE A 24 5.57 -1.69 -2.71
N GLY A 25 5.54 -0.61 -1.92
CA GLY A 25 6.58 0.41 -1.93
C GLY A 25 7.90 -0.10 -1.37
N HIS A 26 7.83 -0.94 -0.34
CA HIS A 26 9.02 -1.59 0.19
C HIS A 26 9.70 -2.49 -0.85
N ALA A 27 8.92 -3.24 -1.64
CA ALA A 27 9.43 -4.04 -2.74
C ALA A 27 10.10 -3.17 -3.82
N GLU A 28 9.54 -2.00 -4.15
CA GLU A 28 10.14 -1.04 -5.07
C GLU A 28 11.49 -0.51 -4.57
N ILE A 29 11.60 -0.22 -3.27
CA ILE A 29 12.86 0.18 -2.64
C ILE A 29 13.91 -0.93 -2.71
N GLY A 30 13.50 -2.20 -2.70
CA GLY A 30 14.41 -3.33 -2.85
C GLY A 30 14.83 -3.62 -4.29
N TRP A 31 14.02 -3.24 -5.27
CA TRP A 31 14.16 -3.68 -6.67
C TRP A 31 14.63 -2.58 -7.63
N THR A 32 14.09 -1.37 -7.50
CA THR A 32 14.31 -0.27 -8.46
C THR A 32 15.54 0.55 -8.08
N PRO A 33 16.44 0.95 -9.00
CA PRO A 33 17.54 1.86 -8.72
C PRO A 33 17.09 3.18 -8.09
N ALA A 34 17.88 3.77 -7.19
CA ALA A 34 17.48 4.94 -6.42
C ALA A 34 17.23 6.20 -7.27
N ASP A 35 17.98 6.36 -8.35
CA ASP A 35 17.87 7.43 -9.34
C ASP A 35 16.61 7.36 -10.21
N GLN A 36 15.93 6.21 -10.23
CA GLN A 36 14.71 5.98 -10.99
C GLN A 36 13.44 6.05 -10.13
N ARG A 37 13.55 6.34 -8.83
CA ARG A 37 12.40 6.40 -7.91
C ARG A 37 11.85 7.82 -7.87
N ASN A 38 10.61 7.99 -8.34
CA ASN A 38 9.86 9.24 -8.25
C ASN A 38 8.55 8.98 -7.48
N TRP A 39 8.27 9.81 -6.47
CA TRP A 39 7.09 9.63 -5.62
C TRP A 39 5.77 9.81 -6.38
N ASP A 40 5.67 10.85 -7.21
CA ASP A 40 4.43 11.17 -7.94
C ASP A 40 4.09 10.04 -8.94
N GLU A 41 5.09 9.56 -9.68
CA GLU A 41 4.92 8.42 -10.59
C GLU A 41 4.63 7.11 -9.84
N TYR A 42 5.28 6.89 -8.70
CA TYR A 42 5.01 5.73 -7.84
C TYR A 42 3.59 5.75 -7.31
N GLU A 43 3.11 6.90 -6.84
CA GLU A 43 1.75 7.02 -6.31
C GLU A 43 0.71 6.67 -7.37
N GLU A 44 0.89 7.12 -8.61
CA GLU A 44 0.01 6.74 -9.72
C GLU A 44 0.01 5.23 -9.98
N ARG A 45 1.18 4.59 -9.96
CA ARG A 45 1.28 3.13 -10.10
C ARG A 45 0.64 2.40 -8.92
N LEU A 46 0.84 2.90 -7.70
CA LEU A 46 0.26 2.35 -6.49
C LEU A 46 -1.28 2.44 -6.49
N ARG A 47 -1.83 3.57 -6.96
CA ARG A 47 -3.27 3.73 -7.19
C ARG A 47 -3.82 2.74 -8.22
N LYS A 48 -3.04 2.31 -9.21
CA LYS A 48 -3.45 1.24 -10.15
C LYS A 48 -3.40 -0.14 -9.49
N HIS A 49 -2.47 -0.37 -8.56
CA HIS A 49 -2.38 -1.63 -7.81
C HIS A 49 -3.60 -1.89 -6.91
N THR A 50 -4.26 -0.86 -6.40
CA THR A 50 -5.45 -1.04 -5.54
C THR A 50 -6.55 -1.84 -6.24
N LYS A 51 -6.81 -1.59 -7.54
CA LYS A 51 -7.78 -2.37 -8.33
C LYS A 51 -7.45 -3.86 -8.37
N ARG A 52 -6.16 -4.21 -8.38
CA ARG A 52 -5.72 -5.61 -8.35
C ARG A 52 -5.93 -6.21 -6.96
N LEU A 53 -5.62 -5.47 -5.90
CA LEU A 53 -5.87 -5.92 -4.52
C LEU A 53 -7.37 -6.17 -4.29
N GLU A 54 -8.23 -5.26 -4.78
CA GLU A 54 -9.68 -5.42 -4.73
C GLU A 54 -10.16 -6.67 -5.50
N ALA A 55 -9.66 -6.89 -6.72
CA ALA A 55 -10.00 -8.07 -7.50
C ALA A 55 -9.53 -9.39 -6.85
N MET A 56 -8.45 -9.32 -6.06
CA MET A 56 -7.93 -10.46 -5.29
C MET A 56 -8.63 -10.63 -3.94
N GLY A 57 -9.51 -9.71 -3.54
CA GLY A 57 -10.16 -9.74 -2.24
C GLY A 57 -9.23 -9.44 -1.06
N ILE A 58 -8.07 -8.83 -1.29
CA ILE A 58 -7.09 -8.50 -0.24
C ILE A 58 -7.55 -7.26 0.51
N ASN A 59 -7.58 -7.32 1.84
CA ASN A 59 -7.85 -6.16 2.68
C ASN A 59 -6.65 -5.20 2.69
N TYR A 60 -6.88 -3.90 2.57
CA TYR A 60 -5.81 -2.90 2.59
C TYR A 60 -6.30 -1.55 3.10
N TYR A 61 -5.39 -0.76 3.65
CA TYR A 61 -5.71 0.60 4.04
C TYR A 61 -5.97 1.48 2.80
N ARG A 62 -7.18 2.03 2.66
CA ARG A 62 -7.60 2.86 1.51
C ARG A 62 -7.20 4.34 1.64
N TRP A 63 -5.90 4.63 1.71
CA TRP A 63 -5.38 5.99 1.91
C TRP A 63 -5.89 7.00 0.86
N TYR A 64 -5.94 6.60 -0.41
CA TYR A 64 -6.31 7.49 -1.51
C TYR A 64 -7.78 7.95 -1.42
N ASP A 65 -8.68 7.04 -1.07
CA ASP A 65 -10.11 7.36 -0.90
C ASP A 65 -10.32 8.35 0.24
N ILE A 66 -9.49 8.26 1.29
CA ILE A 66 -9.50 9.17 2.44
C ILE A 66 -8.97 10.55 2.04
N GLN A 67 -7.85 10.62 1.31
CA GLN A 67 -7.28 11.89 0.86
C GLN A 67 -8.25 12.65 -0.04
N LYS A 68 -8.83 11.96 -1.04
CA LYS A 68 -9.83 12.57 -1.94
C LYS A 68 -11.03 13.14 -1.17
N LYS A 69 -11.52 12.43 -0.15
CA LYS A 69 -12.61 12.91 0.71
C LYS A 69 -12.23 14.17 1.50
N ASN A 70 -10.98 14.32 1.90
CA ASN A 70 -10.50 15.49 2.63
C ASN A 70 -10.32 16.72 1.72
N GLU A 71 -9.95 16.51 0.45
CA GLU A 71 -9.84 17.60 -0.54
C GLU A 71 -11.20 18.14 -1.00
N THR A 72 -12.26 17.35 -0.86
CA THR A 72 -13.63 17.75 -1.26
C THR A 72 -14.39 18.47 -0.13
N LYS A 73 -13.77 18.65 1.04
CA LYS A 73 -14.32 19.37 2.20
C LYS A 73 -13.67 20.72 2.35
#